data_AF-F0VME5-F1
#
_entry.id   AF-F0VME5-F1
#
_cell.length_a   1.000
_cell.length_b   1.000
_cell.length_c   1.000
_cell.angle_alpha   90.00
_cell.angle_beta   90.00
_cell.angle_gamma   90.00
#
_symmetry.space_group_name_H-M   'P 1'
#
loop_
_entity.id
_entity.type
_entity.pdbx_description
1 polymer ?
#
loop_
_entity_poly.entity_id
_entity_poly.type
_entity_poly.pdbx_seq_one_letter_code
_entity_poly.pdbx_strand_id
1 'polypeptide(L)'
;MFFCGDVAESESGASRRSGHRRADSFDLRAAVNLPELTNRRTQEDVRRLVYRFKQRIEDVPGARERLLHFWRDADFQESVLASLAHDIPRDGDPLATGPQETSGERRNRGSSSRRRKFQDRSFGDCVLWLGLVNRHNRYAAIELKLPETFDPWVTYVNRLMVYLFAEIPGYRGPDDFHRLCAVSMNEPFPMKCHNPGHIDFQPRNSPQSSDSDTDDTDEDED
;
A
#
# COMPACT_ATOMS: atom_id res chain seq x y z
N MET A 1 22.26 69.60 -20.37
CA MET A 1 22.69 69.93 -21.74
C MET A 1 22.74 68.64 -22.55
N PHE A 2 22.25 68.75 -23.78
CA PHE A 2 22.04 67.71 -24.80
C PHE A 2 23.30 66.98 -25.26
N PHE A 3 23.13 65.73 -25.71
CA PHE A 3 23.63 65.08 -26.95
C PHE A 3 22.84 63.75 -27.04
N CYS A 4 21.86 63.50 -27.94
CA CYS A 4 21.89 63.33 -29.41
C CYS A 4 23.17 62.62 -29.89
N GLY A 5 23.18 61.50 -30.62
CA GLY A 5 22.17 60.69 -31.30
C GLY A 5 22.91 59.78 -32.31
N ASP A 6 22.32 58.61 -32.63
CA ASP A 6 22.37 57.79 -33.87
C ASP A 6 23.71 57.48 -34.60
N VAL A 7 23.89 56.49 -35.47
CA VAL A 7 23.32 55.18 -35.90
C VAL A 7 24.38 54.68 -36.91
N ALA A 8 24.69 53.38 -36.96
CA ALA A 8 25.02 52.71 -38.23
C ALA A 8 24.90 51.19 -38.11
N GLU A 9 24.05 50.65 -38.96
CA GLU A 9 23.69 49.25 -39.19
C GLU A 9 24.81 48.44 -39.86
N SER A 10 24.75 47.11 -39.76
CA SER A 10 24.93 46.22 -40.93
C SER A 10 24.45 44.80 -40.63
N GLU A 11 23.58 44.34 -41.52
CA GLU A 11 22.80 43.11 -41.53
C GLU A 11 23.64 41.85 -41.84
N SER A 12 23.13 40.68 -41.45
CA SER A 12 23.04 39.52 -42.37
C SER A 12 22.37 38.30 -41.71
N GLY A 13 21.40 37.70 -42.42
CA GLY A 13 21.29 36.24 -42.46
C GLY A 13 20.03 35.57 -41.92
N ALA A 14 19.04 35.41 -42.81
CA ALA A 14 18.29 34.17 -43.06
C ALA A 14 17.33 33.57 -41.98
N SER A 15 16.04 33.88 -42.16
CA SER A 15 14.96 32.96 -42.52
C SER A 15 14.90 31.53 -41.92
N ARG A 16 13.86 31.35 -41.08
CA ARG A 16 12.95 30.20 -40.93
C ARG A 16 13.53 28.85 -40.48
N ARG A 17 13.09 28.44 -39.28
CA ARG A 17 12.34 27.16 -39.12
C ARG A 17 11.43 27.18 -37.90
N SER A 18 10.15 26.98 -38.20
CA SER A 18 9.06 26.65 -37.30
C SER A 18 9.43 25.49 -36.37
N GLY A 19 9.42 25.76 -35.07
CA GLY A 19 9.42 24.74 -34.04
C GLY A 19 8.35 25.10 -33.03
N HIS A 20 7.09 24.76 -33.33
CA HIS A 20 6.06 24.64 -32.31
C HIS A 20 6.55 23.65 -31.25
N ARG A 21 7.20 24.13 -30.20
CA ARG A 21 7.12 23.48 -28.89
C ARG A 21 5.71 23.74 -28.42
N ARG A 22 4.79 22.85 -28.80
CA ARG A 22 3.59 22.61 -27.99
C ARG A 22 4.13 22.42 -26.57
N ALA A 23 3.89 23.40 -25.71
CA ALA A 23 3.74 23.09 -24.31
C ALA A 23 2.68 21.99 -24.29
N ASP A 24 3.08 20.80 -23.87
CA ASP A 24 2.12 19.74 -23.53
C ASP A 24 1.28 20.32 -22.41
N SER A 25 0.20 21.02 -22.79
CA SER A 25 -0.79 21.53 -21.88
C SER A 25 -1.34 20.31 -21.18
N PHE A 26 -1.00 20.15 -19.91
CA PHE A 26 -1.53 19.11 -19.06
C PHE A 26 -3.06 19.19 -19.15
N ASP A 27 -3.64 18.26 -19.90
CA ASP A 27 -5.07 18.30 -20.21
C ASP A 27 -5.83 17.93 -18.94
N LEU A 28 -6.40 18.94 -18.29
CA LEU A 28 -7.20 18.77 -17.07
C LEU A 28 -8.40 17.84 -17.29
N ARG A 29 -8.84 17.61 -18.54
CA ARG A 29 -9.85 16.59 -18.85
C ARG A 29 -9.30 15.16 -18.81
N ALA A 30 -8.03 14.94 -19.15
CA ALA A 30 -7.36 13.66 -18.92
C ALA A 30 -7.17 13.37 -17.43
N ALA A 31 -7.12 14.42 -16.60
CA ALA A 31 -7.07 14.28 -15.14
C ALA A 31 -8.34 13.65 -14.56
N VAL A 32 -9.49 13.77 -15.23
CA VAL A 32 -10.77 13.19 -14.76
C VAL A 32 -10.78 11.65 -14.86
N ASN A 33 -9.94 11.06 -15.72
CA ASN A 33 -9.75 9.61 -15.87
C ASN A 33 -8.47 9.08 -15.19
N LEU A 34 -7.81 9.87 -14.34
CA LEU A 34 -6.58 9.47 -13.62
C LEU A 34 -6.68 8.11 -12.90
N PRO A 35 -7.82 7.72 -12.28
CA PRO A 35 -7.93 6.41 -11.63
C PRO A 35 -7.94 5.23 -12.60
N GLU A 36 -8.21 5.40 -13.89
CA GLU A 36 -8.11 4.32 -14.88
C GLU A 36 -6.69 4.19 -15.47
N LEU A 37 -5.94 5.29 -15.45
CA LEU A 37 -4.55 5.35 -15.90
C LEU A 37 -3.54 5.01 -14.79
N THR A 38 -3.94 5.17 -13.53
CA THR A 38 -3.16 4.83 -12.34
C THR A 38 -3.78 3.63 -11.62
N ASN A 39 -2.98 2.74 -11.04
CA ASN A 39 -3.51 1.63 -10.23
C ASN A 39 -4.01 2.10 -8.84
N ARG A 40 -4.40 3.37 -8.69
CA ARG A 40 -4.90 3.95 -7.44
C ARG A 40 -6.39 3.66 -7.27
N ARG A 41 -6.82 3.47 -6.03
CA ARG A 41 -8.23 3.26 -5.68
C ARG A 41 -9.05 4.53 -5.91
N THR A 42 -10.27 4.35 -6.39
CA THR A 42 -11.29 5.42 -6.38
C THR A 42 -11.82 5.59 -4.95
N GLN A 43 -12.55 6.68 -4.68
CA GLN A 43 -13.22 6.87 -3.38
C GLN A 43 -14.19 5.72 -3.05
N GLU A 44 -14.84 5.17 -4.06
CA GLU A 44 -15.73 4.03 -3.90
C GLU A 44 -14.95 2.74 -3.58
N ASP A 45 -13.82 2.50 -4.25
CA ASP A 45 -12.93 1.36 -3.94
C ASP A 45 -12.36 1.45 -2.51
N VAL A 46 -12.05 2.67 -2.05
CA VAL A 46 -11.60 2.94 -0.69
C VAL A 46 -12.69 2.57 0.31
N ARG A 47 -13.92 3.06 0.14
CA ARG A 47 -15.06 2.72 1.03
C ARG A 47 -15.30 1.21 1.13
N ARG A 48 -15.25 0.51 -0.01
CA ARG A 48 -15.40 -0.96 -0.02
C ARG A 48 -14.28 -1.67 0.74
N LEU A 49 -13.04 -1.21 0.59
CA LEU A 49 -11.90 -1.80 1.32
C LEU A 49 -11.98 -1.47 2.82
N VAL A 50 -12.38 -0.26 3.19
CA VAL A 50 -12.63 0.13 4.59
C VAL A 50 -13.71 -0.76 5.21
N TYR A 51 -14.79 -1.05 4.48
CA TYR A 51 -15.80 -1.99 4.94
C TYR A 51 -15.21 -3.38 5.24
N ARG A 52 -14.37 -3.92 4.35
CA ARG A 52 -13.66 -5.19 4.59
C ARG A 52 -12.70 -5.12 5.78
N PHE A 53 -11.99 -4.01 5.95
CA PHE A 53 -11.14 -3.79 7.11
C PHE A 53 -11.93 -3.86 8.41
N LYS A 54 -13.09 -3.21 8.46
CA LYS A 54 -13.99 -3.28 9.62
C LYS A 54 -14.47 -4.70 9.89
N GLN A 55 -14.91 -5.43 8.86
CA GLN A 55 -15.30 -6.84 9.01
C GLN A 55 -14.16 -7.67 9.62
N ARG A 56 -12.94 -7.54 9.09
CA ARG A 56 -11.78 -8.25 9.61
C ARG A 56 -11.46 -7.89 11.06
N ILE A 57 -11.61 -6.63 11.45
CA ILE A 57 -11.37 -6.18 12.82
C ILE A 57 -12.38 -6.79 13.80
N GLU A 58 -13.62 -7.01 13.37
CA GLU A 58 -14.64 -7.69 14.18
C GLU A 58 -14.39 -9.21 14.25
N ASP A 59 -13.86 -9.81 13.19
CA ASP A 59 -13.58 -11.25 13.13
C ASP A 59 -12.31 -11.67 13.90
N VAL A 60 -11.35 -10.76 14.09
CA VAL A 60 -10.06 -11.06 14.73
C VAL A 60 -10.10 -10.74 16.23
N PRO A 61 -9.84 -11.73 17.11
CA PRO A 61 -9.80 -11.51 18.55
C PRO A 61 -8.83 -10.38 18.95
N GLY A 62 -9.34 -9.45 19.77
CA GLY A 62 -8.57 -8.30 20.28
C GLY A 62 -8.29 -7.17 19.28
N ALA A 63 -8.58 -7.34 17.98
CA ALA A 63 -8.37 -6.29 16.98
C ALA A 63 -9.23 -5.06 17.23
N ARG A 64 -10.51 -5.27 17.57
CA ARG A 64 -11.43 -4.19 17.93
C ARG A 64 -10.95 -3.37 19.14
N GLU A 65 -10.43 -4.05 20.17
CA GLU A 65 -9.90 -3.39 21.38
C GLU A 65 -8.67 -2.54 21.04
N ARG A 66 -7.79 -3.06 20.17
CA ARG A 66 -6.62 -2.32 19.67
C ARG A 66 -7.01 -1.07 18.89
N LEU A 67 -8.02 -1.16 18.03
CA LEU A 67 -8.56 -0.01 17.30
C LEU A 67 -9.11 1.05 18.28
N LEU A 68 -9.96 0.62 19.22
CA LEU A 68 -10.60 1.51 20.20
C LEU A 68 -9.63 2.13 21.20
N HIS A 69 -8.48 1.51 21.44
CA HIS A 69 -7.47 2.06 22.32
C HIS A 69 -6.96 3.42 21.84
N PHE A 70 -6.69 3.55 20.53
CA PHE A 70 -6.21 4.80 19.93
C PHE A 70 -7.32 5.65 19.30
N TRP A 71 -8.33 5.02 18.68
CA TRP A 71 -9.39 5.70 17.94
C TRP A 71 -10.77 5.28 18.48
N ARG A 72 -11.22 5.96 19.54
CA ARG A 72 -12.53 5.70 20.17
C ARG A 72 -13.71 6.16 19.31
N ASP A 73 -13.51 7.24 18.59
CA ASP A 73 -14.53 7.89 17.78
C ASP A 73 -14.61 7.28 16.38
N ALA A 74 -15.84 7.10 15.89
CA ALA A 74 -16.11 6.38 14.65
C ALA A 74 -15.59 7.13 13.40
N ASP A 75 -15.58 8.45 13.40
CA ASP A 75 -15.09 9.25 12.28
C ASP A 75 -13.57 9.15 12.19
N PHE A 76 -12.88 9.13 13.34
CA PHE A 76 -11.44 8.89 13.38
C PHE A 76 -11.08 7.47 12.95
N GLN A 77 -11.87 6.47 13.33
CA GLN A 77 -11.72 5.08 12.85
C GLN A 77 -11.86 5.00 11.32
N GLU A 78 -12.90 5.62 10.76
CA GLU A 78 -13.10 5.69 9.31
C GLU A 78 -11.91 6.36 8.62
N SER A 79 -11.44 7.47 9.18
CA SER A 79 -10.32 8.25 8.65
C SER A 79 -9.00 7.47 8.61
N VAL A 80 -8.64 6.74 9.67
CA VAL A 80 -7.41 5.91 9.68
C VAL A 80 -7.50 4.77 8.67
N LEU A 81 -8.65 4.09 8.61
CA LEU A 81 -8.85 2.98 7.68
C LEU A 81 -8.87 3.47 6.22
N ALA A 82 -9.48 4.63 5.96
CA ALA A 82 -9.49 5.25 4.63
C ALA A 82 -8.10 5.70 4.20
N SER A 83 -7.31 6.27 5.12
CA SER A 83 -5.92 6.67 4.86
C SER A 83 -5.07 5.47 4.47
N LEU A 84 -5.24 4.35 5.17
CA LEU A 84 -4.58 3.10 4.85
C LEU A 84 -5.04 2.52 3.50
N ALA A 85 -6.35 2.47 3.27
CA ALA A 85 -6.94 1.92 2.05
C ALA A 85 -6.58 2.73 0.79
N HIS A 86 -6.44 4.05 0.89
CA HIS A 86 -6.19 4.95 -0.23
C HIS A 86 -4.93 4.61 -1.04
N ASP A 87 -3.86 4.22 -0.34
CA ASP A 87 -2.54 3.99 -0.94
C ASP A 87 -2.27 2.50 -1.25
N ILE A 88 -3.30 1.66 -1.10
CA ILE A 88 -3.30 0.27 -1.56
C ILE A 88 -3.78 0.26 -3.02
N PRO A 89 -3.07 -0.45 -3.93
CA PRO A 89 -3.46 -0.53 -5.33
C PRO A 89 -4.83 -1.19 -5.50
N ARG A 90 -5.53 -0.88 -6.60
CA ARG A 90 -6.89 -1.38 -6.83
C ARG A 90 -6.92 -2.91 -6.96
N ASP A 91 -5.88 -3.49 -7.55
CA ASP A 91 -5.74 -4.94 -7.76
C ASP A 91 -5.12 -5.70 -6.57
N GLY A 92 -4.66 -4.99 -5.53
CA GLY A 92 -4.10 -5.60 -4.32
C GLY A 92 -5.08 -5.63 -3.17
N ASP A 93 -5.18 -6.76 -2.48
CA ASP A 93 -5.93 -6.89 -1.22
C ASP A 93 -5.00 -7.48 -0.16
N PRO A 94 -4.55 -6.69 0.84
CA PRO A 94 -3.60 -7.19 1.83
C PRO A 94 -4.26 -8.16 2.82
N LEU A 95 -5.59 -8.30 2.82
CA LEU A 95 -6.30 -9.24 3.69
C LEU A 95 -6.62 -10.57 2.99
N ALA A 96 -6.36 -10.68 1.68
CA ALA A 96 -6.57 -11.92 0.95
C ALA A 96 -5.65 -13.02 1.50
N THR A 97 -6.23 -14.00 2.18
CA THR A 97 -5.51 -15.14 2.73
C THR A 97 -5.67 -16.32 1.78
N GLY A 98 -4.63 -16.62 1.00
CA GLY A 98 -4.59 -17.77 0.10
C GLY A 98 -3.87 -17.49 -1.22
N PRO A 99 -3.26 -18.51 -1.86
CA PRO A 99 -2.75 -18.37 -3.22
C PRO A 99 -3.90 -17.96 -4.12
N GLN A 100 -3.78 -16.80 -4.75
CA GLN A 100 -4.73 -16.34 -5.75
C GLN A 100 -4.63 -17.29 -6.94
N GLU A 101 -5.41 -18.38 -6.93
CA GLU A 101 -5.67 -19.15 -8.14
C GLU A 101 -6.31 -18.18 -9.12
N THR A 102 -5.51 -17.76 -10.10
CA THR A 102 -6.01 -17.09 -11.28
C THR A 102 -6.97 -18.07 -11.96
N SER A 103 -8.26 -17.94 -11.67
CA SER A 103 -9.31 -18.63 -12.40
C SER A 103 -9.21 -18.18 -13.86
N GLY A 104 -8.59 -19.06 -14.64
CA GLY A 104 -8.48 -18.93 -16.07
C GLY A 104 -9.87 -19.06 -16.68
N GLU A 105 -10.53 -17.94 -16.92
CA GLU A 105 -11.57 -17.88 -17.94
C GLU A 105 -11.27 -16.79 -18.96
N ARG A 106 -10.43 -17.17 -19.92
CA ARG A 106 -10.23 -16.47 -21.18
C ARG A 106 -11.54 -16.44 -21.96
N ARG A 107 -12.03 -15.24 -22.27
CA ARG A 107 -12.53 -14.92 -23.63
C ARG A 107 -12.06 -13.54 -24.10
N ASN A 108 -10.83 -13.53 -24.60
CA ASN A 108 -10.39 -12.99 -25.89
C ASN A 108 -10.95 -11.63 -26.36
N ARG A 109 -10.08 -10.59 -26.41
CA ARG A 109 -9.73 -9.84 -27.65
C ARG A 109 -8.67 -8.76 -27.39
N GLY A 110 -7.54 -8.89 -28.11
CA GLY A 110 -6.85 -7.76 -28.75
C GLY A 110 -5.96 -6.84 -27.90
N SER A 111 -4.66 -6.93 -28.19
CA SER A 111 -3.69 -5.82 -28.22
C SER A 111 -2.92 -5.45 -26.94
N SER A 112 -1.58 -5.38 -27.09
CA SER A 112 -0.56 -4.85 -26.18
C SER A 112 0.05 -5.79 -25.13
N SER A 113 0.96 -6.64 -25.60
CA SER A 113 1.81 -7.57 -24.83
C SER A 113 2.93 -6.91 -23.98
N ARG A 114 2.91 -5.58 -23.77
CA ARG A 114 3.96 -4.91 -22.97
C ARG A 114 3.61 -4.70 -21.49
N ARG A 115 2.34 -4.86 -21.09
CA ARG A 115 1.90 -4.67 -19.69
C ARG A 115 2.12 -5.86 -18.76
N ARG A 116 2.42 -7.06 -19.29
CA ARG A 116 2.50 -8.30 -18.48
C ARG A 116 3.79 -8.50 -17.69
N LYS A 117 4.84 -7.70 -17.89
CA LYS A 117 6.13 -7.92 -17.23
C LYS A 117 6.24 -7.42 -15.78
N PHE A 118 5.21 -6.77 -15.24
CA PHE A 118 5.21 -6.32 -13.83
C PHE A 118 4.38 -7.19 -12.88
N GLN A 119 3.60 -8.14 -13.41
CA GLN A 119 2.61 -8.91 -12.62
C GLN A 119 3.00 -10.39 -12.42
N ASP A 120 4.15 -10.84 -12.93
CA ASP A 120 4.52 -12.27 -12.95
C ASP A 120 5.56 -12.66 -11.89
N ARG A 121 5.51 -11.99 -10.74
CA ARG A 121 6.15 -12.47 -9.52
C ARG A 121 5.06 -12.50 -8.46
N SER A 122 4.56 -13.69 -8.18
CA SER A 122 3.78 -13.97 -6.98
C SER A 122 4.65 -13.68 -5.76
N PHE A 123 4.70 -12.41 -5.34
CA PHE A 123 5.39 -11.98 -4.14
C PHE A 123 4.54 -12.36 -2.93
N GLY A 124 4.49 -13.66 -2.62
CA GLY A 124 3.65 -14.32 -1.61
C GLY A 124 2.87 -13.39 -0.69
N ASP A 125 1.55 -13.36 -0.84
CA ASP A 125 0.55 -12.61 -0.05
C ASP A 125 0.79 -11.10 0.17
N CYS A 126 1.89 -10.52 -0.29
CA CYS A 126 2.27 -9.15 -0.02
C CYS A 126 1.77 -8.19 -1.11
N VAL A 127 1.31 -7.01 -0.71
CA VAL A 127 0.77 -6.00 -1.62
C VAL A 127 1.73 -4.81 -1.76
N LEU A 128 1.90 -4.28 -2.96
CA LEU A 128 2.70 -3.07 -3.21
C LEU A 128 2.08 -1.85 -2.51
N TRP A 129 2.90 -1.02 -1.85
CA TRP A 129 2.47 0.25 -1.29
C TRP A 129 2.69 1.41 -2.27
N LEU A 130 1.65 2.24 -2.48
CA LEU A 130 1.72 3.41 -3.37
C LEU A 130 1.86 4.75 -2.61
N GLY A 131 1.94 4.70 -1.28
CA GLY A 131 1.97 5.87 -0.41
C GLY A 131 3.38 6.31 -0.02
N LEU A 132 3.48 6.93 1.15
CA LEU A 132 4.75 7.43 1.68
C LEU A 132 5.73 6.29 1.96
N VAL A 133 7.03 6.55 1.77
CA VAL A 133 8.10 5.65 2.17
C VAL A 133 9.12 6.40 2.99
N ASN A 134 9.67 5.76 4.02
CA ASN A 134 10.74 6.31 4.81
C ASN A 134 12.00 6.45 3.94
N ARG A 135 12.63 7.63 3.94
CA ARG A 135 13.80 7.92 3.10
C ARG A 135 15.02 7.09 3.45
N HIS A 136 15.18 6.69 4.71
CA HIS A 136 16.37 6.02 5.22
C HIS A 136 16.38 4.53 4.94
N ASN A 137 15.29 3.84 5.27
CA ASN A 137 15.19 2.37 5.16
C ASN A 137 14.21 1.91 4.08
N ARG A 138 13.58 2.83 3.34
CA ARG A 138 12.66 2.57 2.23
C ARG A 138 11.36 1.86 2.61
N TYR A 139 11.08 1.68 3.90
CA TYR A 139 9.86 1.03 4.36
C TYR A 139 8.63 1.90 4.13
N ALA A 140 7.52 1.25 3.77
CA ALA A 140 6.20 1.85 3.69
C ALA A 140 5.86 2.58 5.01
N ALA A 141 5.48 3.84 4.89
CA ALA A 141 5.13 4.72 5.99
C ALA A 141 3.74 5.33 5.78
N ILE A 142 3.09 5.69 6.87
CA ILE A 142 1.78 6.34 6.87
C ILE A 142 1.77 7.46 7.90
N GLU A 143 1.12 8.55 7.54
CA GLU A 143 0.88 9.70 8.40
C GLU A 143 -0.58 9.64 8.86
N LEU A 144 -0.78 9.66 10.18
CA LEU A 144 -2.08 9.50 10.83
C LEU A 144 -2.35 10.69 11.75
N LYS A 145 -3.62 10.99 12.01
CA LYS A 145 -4.00 11.94 13.05
C LYS A 145 -4.34 11.18 14.32
N LEU A 146 -3.63 11.47 15.40
CA LEU A 146 -4.00 10.97 16.72
C LEU A 146 -5.13 11.84 17.29
N PRO A 147 -6.18 11.24 17.92
CA PRO A 147 -7.33 12.00 18.38
C PRO A 147 -7.04 13.06 19.45
N GLU A 148 -6.01 12.85 20.28
CA GLU A 148 -5.74 13.69 21.45
C GLU A 148 -4.78 14.84 21.17
N THR A 149 -3.78 14.63 20.31
CA THR A 149 -2.73 15.62 20.07
C THR A 149 -3.00 16.49 18.85
N PHE A 150 -3.95 16.12 17.98
CA PHE A 150 -4.16 16.70 16.64
C PHE A 150 -2.90 16.77 15.75
N ASP A 151 -1.78 16.22 16.24
CA ASP A 151 -0.50 16.22 15.58
C ASP A 151 -0.42 15.03 14.62
N PRO A 152 0.17 15.24 13.44
CA PRO A 152 0.46 14.15 12.53
C PRO A 152 1.47 13.19 13.17
N TRP A 153 1.07 11.94 13.28
CA TRP A 153 1.91 10.85 13.75
C TRP A 153 2.32 9.97 12.57
N VAL A 154 3.63 9.86 12.33
CA VAL A 154 4.18 9.04 11.26
C VAL A 154 4.66 7.71 11.82
N THR A 155 4.23 6.61 11.21
CA THR A 155 4.63 5.26 11.59
C THR A 155 4.80 4.36 10.36
N TYR A 156 5.25 3.13 10.55
CA TYR A 156 5.37 2.15 9.47
C TYR A 156 4.02 1.50 9.17
N VAL A 157 3.69 1.34 7.89
CA VAL A 157 2.41 0.75 7.46
C VAL A 157 2.28 -0.67 7.99
N ASN A 158 3.35 -1.48 7.95
CA ASN A 158 3.29 -2.86 8.42
C ASN A 158 3.06 -2.96 9.93
N ARG A 159 3.54 -1.98 10.72
CA ARG A 159 3.17 -1.91 12.14
C ARG A 159 1.68 -1.69 12.30
N LEU A 160 1.12 -0.75 11.53
CA LEU A 160 -0.32 -0.51 11.55
C LEU A 160 -1.13 -1.73 11.08
N MET A 161 -0.70 -2.40 10.00
CA MET A 161 -1.36 -3.60 9.47
C MET A 161 -1.40 -4.73 10.50
N VAL A 162 -0.25 -5.05 11.11
CA VAL A 162 -0.17 -6.09 12.15
C VAL A 162 -0.98 -5.67 13.37
N TYR A 163 -0.87 -4.42 13.81
CA TYR A 163 -1.63 -3.90 14.94
C TYR A 163 -3.14 -3.97 14.70
N LEU A 164 -3.63 -3.67 13.50
CA LEU A 164 -5.08 -3.67 13.23
C LEU A 164 -5.63 -5.06 12.89
N PHE A 165 -4.89 -5.91 12.18
CA PHE A 165 -5.48 -7.09 11.52
C PHE A 165 -4.85 -8.44 11.90
N ALA A 166 -3.72 -8.46 12.61
CA ALA A 166 -3.10 -9.72 13.00
C ALA A 166 -3.83 -10.37 14.17
N GLU A 167 -3.88 -11.70 14.14
CA GLU A 167 -4.17 -12.50 15.32
C GLU A 167 -2.90 -12.57 16.18
N ILE A 168 -3.04 -12.27 17.47
CA ILE A 168 -1.91 -12.21 18.40
C ILE A 168 -2.21 -13.17 19.56
N PRO A 169 -1.60 -14.38 19.55
CA PRO A 169 -1.83 -15.36 20.59
C PRO A 169 -1.49 -14.82 21.97
N GLY A 170 -2.42 -14.98 22.93
CA GLY A 170 -2.24 -14.53 24.31
C GLY A 170 -2.37 -13.02 24.52
N TYR A 171 -2.84 -12.26 23.52
CA TYR A 171 -3.16 -10.84 23.68
C TYR A 171 -4.28 -10.62 24.71
N ARG A 172 -4.02 -9.79 25.73
CA ARG A 172 -5.01 -9.41 26.76
C ARG A 172 -5.27 -7.91 26.81
N GLY A 173 -4.46 -7.10 26.12
CA GLY A 173 -4.63 -5.67 26.05
C GLY A 173 -3.50 -4.96 25.31
N PRO A 174 -3.65 -3.64 25.07
CA PRO A 174 -2.78 -2.87 24.18
C PRO A 174 -1.30 -2.91 24.58
N ASP A 175 -1.01 -2.95 25.88
CA ASP A 175 0.35 -3.03 26.43
C ASP A 175 1.07 -4.34 26.07
N ASP A 176 0.33 -5.40 25.76
CA ASP A 176 0.90 -6.70 25.40
C ASP A 176 1.44 -6.72 23.97
N PHE A 177 1.00 -5.82 23.08
CA PHE A 177 1.31 -5.88 21.65
C PHE A 177 2.81 -5.95 21.39
N HIS A 178 3.57 -5.01 21.95
CA HIS A 178 5.01 -4.96 21.77
C HIS A 178 5.74 -6.16 22.39
N ARG A 179 5.26 -6.61 23.56
CA ARG A 179 5.85 -7.75 24.27
C ARG A 179 5.64 -9.06 23.50
N LEU A 180 4.42 -9.30 23.01
CA LEU A 180 4.07 -10.55 22.32
C LEU A 180 4.60 -10.61 20.89
N CYS A 181 4.70 -9.47 20.21
CA CYS A 181 5.22 -9.42 18.85
C CYS A 181 6.76 -9.37 18.77
N ALA A 182 7.47 -9.17 19.88
CA ALA A 182 8.94 -9.10 19.95
C ALA A 182 9.57 -8.09 18.96
N VAL A 183 8.91 -6.94 18.74
CA VAL A 183 9.40 -5.87 17.86
C VAL A 183 9.55 -4.56 18.63
N SER A 184 10.69 -3.88 18.45
CA SER A 184 10.94 -2.58 19.07
C SER A 184 9.98 -1.51 18.55
N MET A 185 9.75 -0.45 19.33
CA MET A 185 8.74 0.57 18.95
C MET A 185 9.06 1.31 17.65
N ASN A 186 10.35 1.40 17.30
CA ASN A 186 10.85 2.24 16.20
C ASN A 186 11.28 1.43 14.97
N GLU A 187 10.97 0.13 14.93
CA GLU A 187 11.33 -0.75 13.82
C GLU A 187 10.09 -1.25 13.08
N PRO A 188 10.16 -1.38 11.75
CA PRO A 188 9.10 -2.00 10.97
C PRO A 188 9.05 -3.52 11.22
N PHE A 189 7.87 -4.12 11.04
CA PHE A 189 7.79 -5.58 10.97
C PHE A 189 8.48 -6.09 9.71
N PRO A 190 9.30 -7.15 9.80
CA PRO A 190 9.90 -7.78 8.64
C PRO A 190 8.82 -8.46 7.80
N MET A 191 8.79 -8.10 6.53
CA MET A 191 7.86 -8.63 5.54
C MET A 191 8.26 -10.05 5.10
N LYS A 192 7.27 -10.91 4.84
CA LYS A 192 7.53 -12.24 4.23
C LYS A 192 8.32 -12.14 2.93
N CYS A 193 7.95 -11.20 2.06
CA CYS A 193 8.60 -10.98 0.76
C CYS A 193 9.95 -10.23 0.85
N HIS A 194 10.38 -9.79 2.03
CA HIS A 194 11.61 -8.99 2.24
C HIS A 194 11.67 -7.67 1.45
N ASN A 195 10.55 -7.20 0.88
CA ASN A 195 10.48 -5.93 0.17
C ASN A 195 9.93 -4.83 1.09
N PRO A 196 10.71 -3.78 1.41
CA PRO A 196 10.27 -2.71 2.31
C PRO A 196 9.13 -1.85 1.73
N GLY A 197 8.95 -1.84 0.40
CA GLY A 197 7.85 -1.14 -0.26
C GLY A 197 6.55 -1.94 -0.34
N HIS A 198 6.47 -3.11 0.29
CA HIS A 198 5.28 -3.96 0.31
C HIS A 198 4.67 -4.05 1.72
N ILE A 199 3.39 -4.43 1.77
CA ILE A 199 2.59 -4.54 2.98
C ILE A 199 1.87 -5.89 3.10
N ASP A 200 1.73 -6.36 4.34
CA ASP A 200 1.05 -7.60 4.78
C ASP A 200 0.76 -7.41 6.28
N PHE A 201 -0.27 -8.08 6.80
CA PHE A 201 -0.59 -8.12 8.23
C PHE A 201 -0.05 -9.38 8.91
N GLN A 202 0.41 -10.37 8.16
CA GLN A 202 0.98 -11.58 8.73
C GLN A 202 2.46 -11.39 9.06
N PRO A 203 2.84 -11.38 10.36
CA PRO A 203 4.24 -11.35 10.72
C PRO A 203 4.92 -12.64 10.25
N ARG A 204 6.23 -12.57 9.96
CA ARG A 204 7.05 -13.69 9.49
C ARG A 204 7.01 -14.95 10.38
N ASN A 205 6.57 -14.82 11.63
CA ASN A 205 6.59 -15.89 12.64
C ASN A 205 5.20 -16.46 12.96
N SER A 206 4.22 -16.37 12.06
CA SER A 206 3.02 -17.20 12.21
C SER A 206 3.45 -18.67 12.08
N PRO A 207 3.32 -19.52 13.13
CA PRO A 207 3.57 -20.94 12.98
C PRO A 207 2.57 -21.45 11.94
N GLN A 208 3.06 -21.81 10.76
CA GLN A 208 2.27 -22.61 9.83
C GLN A 208 1.88 -23.87 10.58
N SER A 209 0.59 -24.15 10.63
CA SER A 209 0.07 -25.45 11.04
C SER A 209 0.86 -26.49 10.27
N SER A 210 1.73 -27.22 10.96
CA SER A 210 2.37 -28.41 10.41
C SER A 210 1.25 -29.37 10.08
N ASP A 211 0.99 -29.56 8.79
CA ASP A 211 0.25 -30.72 8.31
C ASP A 211 0.95 -31.94 8.90
N SER A 212 0.24 -32.64 9.78
CA SER A 212 0.68 -33.90 10.35
C SER A 212 0.56 -34.94 9.25
N ASP A 213 1.64 -35.15 8.51
CA ASP A 213 1.83 -36.38 7.74
C ASP A 213 1.87 -37.52 8.77
N THR A 214 0.77 -38.25 8.86
CA THR A 214 0.71 -39.55 9.52
C THR A 214 1.54 -40.52 8.70
N ASP A 215 2.75 -40.80 9.17
CA ASP A 215 3.59 -41.88 8.66
C ASP A 215 3.04 -43.19 9.24
N ASP A 216 2.21 -43.88 8.45
CA ASP A 216 1.78 -45.26 8.71
C ASP A 216 2.99 -46.17 8.48
N THR A 217 3.76 -46.46 9.53
CA THR A 217 4.68 -47.60 9.51
C THR A 217 3.92 -48.87 9.86
N ASP A 218 3.69 -49.67 8.82
CA ASP A 218 3.29 -51.07 8.90
C ASP A 218 4.36 -51.87 9.70
N GLU A 219 3.94 -52.47 10.82
CA GLU A 219 4.72 -53.48 11.55
C GLU A 219 4.50 -54.84 10.88
N ASP A 220 5.44 -55.24 10.02
CA ASP A 220 5.55 -56.62 9.54
C ASP A 220 6.34 -57.49 10.54
N GLU A 221 5.57 -58.40 11.16
CA GLU A 221 5.83 -59.78 11.59
C GLU A 221 7.25 -60.27 11.95
N ASP A 222 7.35 -60.88 13.14
CA ASP A 222 8.24 -62.01 13.48
C ASP A 222 7.40 -63.17 14.10
#